data_AF-A0A1Q3AYJ2-F1
#
_entry.id   AF-A0A1Q3AYJ2-F1
#
_cell.length_a   1.000
_cell.length_b   1.000
_cell.length_c   1.000
_cell.angle_alpha   90.00
_cell.angle_beta   90.00
_cell.angle_gamma   90.00
#
_symmetry.space_group_name_H-M   'P 1'
#
loop_
_entity.id
_entity.type
_entity.pdbx_description
1 polymer ?
#
loop_
_entity_poly.entity_id
_entity_poly.type
_entity_poly.pdbx_seq_one_letter_code
_entity_poly.pdbx_strand_id
1 'polypeptide(L)'
;VTYEGINQVKEAKISMLVHEYEMFTMNENEDIKSMFSRFTNIINALQALDKIYSNSEMVRKILKCLPRSWMPKVTAIEEAKNLNVFSLEDLLGSLMTHELSMQKKDDEEEKEKKKKKIVSLKSSLIEDSEDDDDDEELALIT
;
A
#
# COMPACT_ATOMS: atom_id res chain seq x y z
N VAL A 1 17.25 -13.76 -46.57
CA VAL A 1 17.78 -13.58 -45.20
C VAL A 1 17.02 -12.41 -44.61
N THR A 2 16.03 -12.56 -43.72
CA THR A 2 16.23 -12.42 -42.25
C THR A 2 14.96 -12.80 -41.42
N TYR A 3 14.09 -13.72 -41.87
CA TYR A 3 12.90 -14.11 -41.08
C TYR A 3 13.26 -14.72 -39.71
N GLU A 4 14.36 -15.48 -39.68
CA GLU A 4 14.86 -16.17 -38.48
C GLU A 4 15.46 -15.19 -37.44
N GLY A 5 16.13 -14.13 -37.88
CA GLY A 5 16.68 -13.10 -36.99
C GLY A 5 15.60 -12.22 -36.36
N ILE A 6 14.53 -11.90 -37.10
CA ILE A 6 13.38 -11.16 -36.56
C ILE A 6 12.65 -11.99 -35.49
N ASN A 7 12.52 -13.29 -35.72
CA ASN A 7 11.88 -14.20 -34.77
C ASN A 7 12.71 -14.34 -33.47
N GLN A 8 14.04 -14.49 -33.58
CA GLN A 8 14.93 -14.53 -32.41
C GLN A 8 14.84 -13.26 -31.55
N VAL A 9 14.76 -12.08 -32.18
CA VAL A 9 14.60 -10.82 -31.45
C VAL A 9 13.24 -10.73 -30.75
N LYS A 10 12.15 -11.20 -31.39
CA LYS A 10 10.81 -11.25 -30.77
C LYS A 10 10.83 -12.15 -29.53
N GLU A 11 11.36 -13.36 -29.66
CA GLU A 11 11.43 -14.35 -28.56
C GLU A 11 12.29 -13.86 -27.38
N ALA A 12 13.43 -13.22 -27.67
CA ALA A 12 14.26 -12.61 -26.63
C ALA A 12 13.51 -11.52 -25.86
N LYS A 13 12.76 -10.66 -26.57
CA LYS A 13 11.96 -9.60 -25.95
C LYS A 13 10.81 -10.16 -25.10
N ILE A 14 10.12 -11.19 -25.59
CA ILE A 14 9.09 -11.90 -24.81
C ILE A 14 9.70 -12.45 -23.53
N SER A 15 10.85 -13.13 -23.63
CA SER A 15 11.52 -13.74 -22.48
C SER A 15 11.90 -12.70 -21.42
N MET A 16 12.43 -11.54 -21.84
CA MET A 16 12.75 -10.45 -20.92
C MET A 16 11.50 -9.91 -20.20
N LEU A 17 10.42 -9.65 -20.93
CA LEU A 17 9.17 -9.13 -20.35
C LEU A 17 8.48 -10.15 -19.44
N VAL A 18 8.54 -11.44 -19.78
CA VAL A 18 8.03 -12.52 -18.94
C VAL A 18 8.83 -12.56 -17.64
N HIS A 19 10.15 -12.45 -17.71
CA HIS A 19 10.98 -12.40 -16.51
C HIS A 19 10.66 -11.17 -15.64
N GLU A 20 10.50 -10.00 -16.24
CA GLU A 20 10.09 -8.78 -15.54
C GLU A 20 8.72 -8.94 -14.87
N TYR A 21 7.75 -9.56 -15.56
CA TYR A 21 6.47 -9.93 -14.99
C TYR A 21 6.63 -10.89 -13.81
N GLU A 22 7.39 -11.98 -13.96
CA GLU A 22 7.58 -12.99 -12.92
C GLU A 22 8.25 -12.42 -11.66
N MET A 23 9.24 -11.56 -11.84
CA MET A 23 9.97 -10.89 -10.75
C MET A 23 9.29 -9.61 -10.25
N PHE A 24 8.17 -9.23 -10.85
CA PHE A 24 7.45 -8.03 -10.45
C PHE A 24 7.09 -8.08 -8.97
N THR A 25 7.44 -7.01 -8.25
CA THR A 25 7.03 -6.74 -6.88
C THR A 25 6.70 -5.26 -6.74
N MET A 26 5.94 -4.91 -5.70
CA MET A 26 5.80 -3.53 -5.27
C MET A 26 7.16 -3.02 -4.75
N ASN A 27 7.54 -1.81 -5.16
CA ASN A 27 8.79 -1.20 -4.73
C ASN A 27 8.61 -0.55 -3.35
N GLU A 28 9.73 -0.25 -2.69
CA GLU A 28 9.71 0.53 -1.45
C GLU A 28 9.19 1.95 -1.71
N ASN A 29 8.27 2.43 -0.86
CA ASN A 29 7.66 3.78 -0.94
C ASN A 29 6.87 4.06 -2.22
N GLU A 30 6.54 3.02 -2.98
CA GLU A 30 5.66 3.13 -4.12
C GLU A 30 4.20 3.10 -3.67
N ASP A 31 3.33 3.88 -4.30
CA ASP A 31 1.89 3.81 -4.10
C ASP A 31 1.22 2.76 -5.01
N ILE A 32 0.03 2.30 -4.64
CA ILE A 32 -0.73 1.29 -5.39
C ILE A 32 -0.95 1.69 -6.85
N LYS A 33 -1.23 2.98 -7.13
CA LYS A 33 -1.52 3.44 -8.50
C LYS A 33 -0.27 3.40 -9.38
N SER A 34 0.87 3.81 -8.84
CA SER A 34 2.18 3.74 -9.50
C SER A 34 2.57 2.29 -9.80
N MET A 35 2.41 1.39 -8.82
CA MET A 35 2.64 -0.04 -8.99
C MET A 35 1.76 -0.63 -10.10
N PHE A 36 0.45 -0.34 -10.07
CA PHE A 36 -0.50 -0.85 -11.06
C PHE A 36 -0.20 -0.33 -12.48
N SER A 37 0.29 0.91 -12.59
CA SER A 37 0.71 1.49 -13.87
C SER A 37 1.90 0.74 -14.47
N ARG A 38 2.94 0.44 -13.66
CA ARG A 38 4.08 -0.38 -14.12
C ARG A 38 3.65 -1.78 -14.52
N PHE A 39 2.79 -2.41 -13.72
CA PHE A 39 2.25 -3.73 -14.02
C PHE A 39 1.52 -3.75 -15.38
N THR A 40 0.66 -2.75 -15.60
CA THR A 40 -0.11 -2.61 -16.84
C THR A 40 0.80 -2.38 -18.06
N ASN A 41 1.89 -1.63 -17.91
CA ASN A 41 2.86 -1.43 -18.99
C ASN A 41 3.50 -2.75 -19.43
N ILE A 42 3.86 -3.63 -18.49
CA ILE A 42 4.42 -4.95 -18.79
C ILE A 42 3.38 -5.83 -19.51
N ILE A 43 2.14 -5.86 -19.01
CA ILE A 43 1.05 -6.63 -19.62
C ILE A 43 0.76 -6.15 -21.05
N ASN A 44 0.68 -4.84 -21.26
CA ASN A 44 0.43 -4.27 -22.58
C ASN A 44 1.57 -4.60 -23.56
N ALA A 45 2.81 -4.56 -23.10
CA ALA A 45 3.97 -4.93 -23.91
C ALA A 45 3.97 -6.43 -24.28
N LEU A 46 3.56 -7.30 -23.36
CA LEU A 46 3.40 -8.74 -23.61
C LEU A 46 2.24 -9.02 -24.57
N GLN A 47 1.11 -8.33 -24.39
CA GLN A 47 -0.07 -8.46 -25.25
C GLN A 47 0.23 -8.02 -26.69
N ALA A 48 1.03 -6.96 -26.88
CA ALA A 48 1.49 -6.53 -28.20
C ALA A 48 2.40 -7.55 -28.92
N LEU A 49 2.89 -8.56 -28.18
CA LEU A 49 3.70 -9.67 -28.70
C LEU A 49 2.91 -10.99 -28.72
N ASP A 50 1.58 -10.93 -28.65
CA ASP A 50 0.65 -12.06 -28.64
C ASP A 50 0.71 -12.94 -27.36
N LYS A 51 1.35 -12.45 -26.29
CA LYS A 51 1.37 -13.12 -24.98
C LYS A 51 0.35 -12.49 -24.04
N ILE A 52 -0.80 -13.14 -23.89
CA ILE A 52 -1.96 -12.62 -23.16
C ILE A 52 -2.08 -13.31 -21.80
N TYR A 53 -2.31 -12.53 -20.76
CA TYR A 53 -2.67 -13.03 -19.43
C TYR A 53 -4.15 -12.78 -19.17
N SER A 54 -4.84 -13.77 -18.61
CA SER A 54 -6.23 -13.61 -18.19
C SER A 54 -6.35 -12.64 -17.02
N ASN A 55 -7.55 -12.07 -16.85
CA ASN A 55 -7.84 -11.18 -15.71
C ASN A 55 -7.54 -11.87 -14.37
N SER A 56 -7.92 -13.15 -14.24
CA SER A 56 -7.68 -13.94 -13.04
C SER A 56 -6.19 -14.14 -12.72
N GLU A 57 -5.35 -14.32 -13.74
CA GLU A 57 -3.89 -14.44 -13.57
C GLU A 57 -3.30 -13.11 -13.12
N MET A 58 -3.75 -12.01 -13.72
CA MET A 58 -3.30 -10.66 -13.35
C MET A 58 -3.69 -10.30 -11.91
N VAL A 59 -4.94 -10.58 -11.49
CA VAL A 59 -5.42 -10.38 -10.12
C VAL A 59 -4.56 -11.15 -9.12
N ARG A 60 -4.36 -12.45 -9.36
CA ARG A 60 -3.53 -13.31 -8.48
C ARG A 60 -2.08 -12.83 -8.44
N LYS A 61 -1.57 -12.35 -9.57
CA LYS A 61 -0.21 -11.83 -9.64
C LYS A 61 -0.07 -10.58 -8.78
N ILE A 62 -0.94 -9.59 -8.93
CA ILE A 62 -0.90 -8.35 -8.13
C ILE A 62 -0.96 -8.66 -6.64
N LEU A 63 -1.88 -9.54 -6.20
CA LEU A 63 -1.99 -9.93 -4.79
C LEU A 63 -0.68 -10.54 -4.23
N LYS A 64 0.04 -11.32 -5.05
CA LYS A 64 1.34 -11.90 -4.67
C LYS A 64 2.50 -10.89 -4.65
N CYS A 65 2.35 -9.77 -5.35
CA CYS A 65 3.39 -8.75 -5.48
C CYS A 65 3.36 -7.71 -4.34
N LEU A 66 2.30 -7.72 -3.52
CA LEU A 66 2.14 -6.80 -2.39
C LEU A 66 3.05 -7.16 -1.21
N PRO A 67 3.53 -6.15 -0.45
CA PRO A 67 4.40 -6.38 0.70
C PRO A 67 3.66 -7.05 1.86
N ARG A 68 4.40 -7.63 2.81
CA ARG A 68 3.85 -8.42 3.93
C ARG A 68 2.82 -7.66 4.78
N SER A 69 2.94 -6.33 4.87
CA SER A 69 1.98 -5.46 5.57
C SER A 69 0.56 -5.54 5.00
N TRP A 70 0.40 -5.94 3.74
CA TRP A 70 -0.89 -6.09 3.07
C TRP A 70 -1.54 -7.46 3.27
N MET A 71 -0.86 -8.42 3.90
CA MET A 71 -1.38 -9.79 4.05
C MET A 71 -2.79 -9.86 4.65
N PRO A 72 -3.16 -9.10 5.70
CA PRO A 72 -4.53 -9.14 6.22
C PRO A 72 -5.58 -8.76 5.16
N LYS A 73 -5.26 -7.78 4.29
CA LYS A 73 -6.13 -7.35 3.20
C LYS A 73 -6.17 -8.39 2.08
N VAL A 74 -5.03 -8.98 1.72
CA VAL A 74 -4.94 -10.05 0.72
C VAL A 74 -5.80 -11.24 1.13
N THR A 75 -5.62 -11.76 2.36
CA THR A 75 -6.40 -12.87 2.90
C THR A 75 -7.90 -12.57 2.89
N ALA A 76 -8.30 -11.38 3.33
CA ALA A 76 -9.71 -10.98 3.30
C ALA A 76 -10.31 -10.97 1.87
N ILE A 77 -9.53 -10.58 0.85
CA ILE A 77 -9.96 -10.64 -0.54
C ILE A 77 -10.07 -12.09 -1.02
N GLU A 78 -9.06 -12.91 -0.73
CA GLU A 78 -9.03 -14.34 -1.13
C GLU A 78 -10.17 -15.15 -0.52
N GLU A 79 -10.59 -14.82 0.70
CA GLU A 79 -11.72 -15.47 1.38
C GLU A 79 -13.08 -14.95 0.91
N ALA A 80 -13.21 -13.63 0.66
CA ALA A 80 -14.50 -13.02 0.35
C ALA A 80 -14.86 -12.99 -1.14
N LYS A 81 -13.87 -13.11 -2.05
CA LYS A 81 -14.06 -12.91 -3.49
C LYS A 81 -13.60 -14.12 -4.29
N ASN A 82 -14.36 -14.44 -5.33
CA ASN A 82 -13.93 -15.41 -6.33
C ASN A 82 -12.99 -14.73 -7.34
N LEU A 83 -11.68 -14.98 -7.22
CA LEU A 83 -10.63 -14.38 -8.04
C LEU A 83 -10.73 -14.68 -9.55
N ASN A 84 -11.57 -15.65 -9.96
CA ASN A 84 -11.77 -15.94 -11.39
C ASN A 84 -12.72 -14.95 -12.07
N VAL A 85 -13.58 -14.27 -11.30
CA VAL A 85 -14.55 -13.29 -11.79
C VAL A 85 -14.33 -11.90 -11.22
N PHE A 86 -13.38 -11.77 -10.28
CA PHE A 86 -13.04 -10.50 -9.64
C PHE A 86 -12.29 -9.61 -10.62
N SER A 87 -12.80 -8.41 -10.87
CA SER A 87 -12.21 -7.51 -11.86
C SER A 87 -10.94 -6.83 -11.32
N LEU A 88 -10.03 -6.51 -12.24
CA LEU A 88 -8.83 -5.73 -11.93
C LEU A 88 -9.14 -4.33 -11.40
N GLU A 89 -10.21 -3.70 -11.90
CA GLU A 89 -10.66 -2.38 -11.46
C GLU A 89 -11.19 -2.42 -10.02
N ASP A 90 -11.98 -3.44 -9.68
CA ASP A 90 -12.47 -3.65 -8.32
C ASP A 90 -11.31 -3.95 -7.35
N LEU A 91 -10.33 -4.74 -7.79
CA LEU A 91 -9.11 -5.00 -7.02
C LEU A 91 -8.38 -3.68 -6.75
N LEU A 92 -8.12 -2.88 -7.79
CA LEU A 92 -7.43 -1.60 -7.67
C LEU A 92 -8.15 -0.66 -6.70
N GLY A 93 -9.46 -0.50 -6.84
CA GLY A 93 -10.28 0.32 -5.94
C GLY A 93 -10.21 -0.15 -4.48
N SER A 94 -10.26 -1.47 -4.27
CA SER A 94 -10.16 -2.07 -2.93
C SER A 94 -8.79 -1.85 -2.28
N LEU A 95 -7.72 -1.91 -3.06
CA LEU A 95 -6.36 -1.68 -2.60
C LEU A 95 -6.12 -0.19 -2.30
N MET A 96 -6.52 0.73 -3.20
CA MET A 96 -6.37 2.18 -2.99
C MET A 96 -7.16 2.66 -1.76
N THR A 97 -8.38 2.13 -1.54
CA THR A 97 -9.17 2.44 -0.34
C THR A 97 -8.44 2.00 0.93
N HIS A 98 -7.77 0.84 0.89
CA HIS A 98 -6.98 0.35 2.02
C HIS A 98 -5.73 1.20 2.27
N GLU A 99 -5.01 1.58 1.21
CA GLU A 99 -3.84 2.47 1.29
C GLU A 99 -4.17 3.77 2.03
N LEU A 100 -5.28 4.43 1.65
CA LEU A 100 -5.76 5.65 2.32
C LEU A 100 -6.12 5.41 3.79
N SER A 101 -6.63 4.23 4.13
CA SER A 101 -6.94 3.88 5.52
C SER A 101 -5.68 3.59 6.34
N MET A 102 -4.61 3.09 5.73
CA MET A 102 -3.34 2.84 6.41
C MET A 102 -2.65 4.17 6.75
N GLN A 103 -2.57 5.09 5.79
CA GLN A 103 -1.97 6.42 5.99
C GLN A 103 -2.63 7.20 7.14
N LYS A 104 -3.96 7.14 7.25
CA LYS A 104 -4.69 7.79 8.37
C LYS A 104 -4.32 7.24 9.74
N LYS A 105 -4.06 5.93 9.85
CA LYS A 105 -3.67 5.31 11.11
C LYS A 105 -2.27 5.75 11.54
N ASP A 106 -1.35 5.85 10.58
CA ASP A 106 0.01 6.31 10.84
C ASP A 106 0.00 7.76 11.36
N ASP A 107 -0.81 8.64 10.77
CA ASP A 107 -0.99 10.03 11.21
C ASP A 107 -1.58 10.15 12.63
N GLU A 108 -2.55 9.30 12.97
CA GLU A 108 -3.16 9.24 14.31
C GLU A 108 -2.16 8.74 15.36
N GLU A 109 -1.41 7.68 15.03
CA GLU A 109 -0.41 7.10 15.93
C GLU A 109 0.77 8.06 16.18
N GLU A 110 1.19 8.83 15.16
CA GLU A 110 2.23 9.86 15.32
C GLU A 110 1.75 11.00 16.23
N LYS A 111 0.49 11.44 16.09
CA LYS A 111 -0.11 12.45 16.97
C LYS A 111 -0.22 11.97 18.41
N GLU A 112 -0.58 10.71 18.64
CA GLU A 112 -0.58 10.14 19.99
C GLU A 112 0.82 10.06 20.60
N LYS A 113 1.83 9.62 19.83
CA LYS A 113 3.22 9.54 20.29
C LYS A 113 3.77 10.92 20.65
N LYS A 114 3.44 11.96 19.87
CA LYS A 114 3.79 13.37 20.16
C LYS A 114 3.13 13.85 21.46
N LYS A 115 1.84 13.56 21.67
CA LYS A 115 1.12 13.90 22.91
C LYS A 115 1.74 13.23 24.14
N LYS A 116 2.06 11.93 24.05
CA LYS A 116 2.69 11.16 25.16
C LYS A 116 4.07 11.72 25.54
N LYS A 117 4.88 12.13 24.56
CA LYS A 117 6.17 12.80 24.82
C LYS A 117 6.02 14.15 25.52
N ILE A 118 5.05 14.98 25.10
CA ILE A 118 4.80 16.29 25.73
C ILE A 118 4.39 16.14 27.20
N VAL A 119 3.53 15.16 27.52
CA VAL A 119 3.10 14.89 28.91
C VAL A 119 4.29 14.51 29.80
N SER A 120 5.19 13.66 29.30
CA SER A 120 6.40 13.26 30.05
C SER A 120 7.40 14.39 30.27
N LEU A 121 7.42 15.40 29.41
CA LEU A 121 8.30 16.58 29.57
C LEU A 121 7.69 17.61 30.52
N LYS A 122 6.36 17.72 30.56
CA LYS A 122 5.64 18.64 31.45
C LYS A 122 5.69 18.20 32.91
N SER A 123 5.77 16.90 33.19
CA SER A 123 5.91 16.41 34.57
C SER A 123 7.27 16.73 35.20
N SER A 124 8.30 17.04 34.39
CA SER A 124 9.64 17.39 34.89
C SER A 124 9.84 18.88 35.19
N LEU A 125 8.83 19.73 35.01
CA LEU A 125 8.91 21.18 35.25
C LEU A 125 8.03 21.65 36.42
N ILE A 126 7.60 20.75 37.31
CA ILE A 126 6.68 21.08 38.42
C ILE A 126 7.37 21.00 39.80
N GLU A 127 8.66 20.65 39.87
CA GLU A 127 9.45 20.82 41.10
C GLU A 127 10.20 22.16 41.02
N ASP A 128 9.53 23.25 41.42
CA ASP A 128 10.11 24.39 42.16
C ASP A 128 9.14 25.58 42.17
N SER A 129 8.15 25.54 43.06
CA SER A 129 7.68 26.72 43.82
C SER A 129 6.68 26.26 44.89
N GLU A 130 7.18 25.98 46.09
CA GLU A 130 6.37 25.91 47.32
C GLU A 130 6.13 27.33 47.88
N ASP A 131 4.96 27.46 48.53
CA ASP A 131 4.45 28.52 49.44
C ASP A 131 4.00 29.89 48.86
N ASP A 132 2.69 30.17 48.94
CA ASP A 132 2.10 30.83 50.13
C ASP A 132 0.55 30.73 50.12
N ASP A 133 -0.03 30.56 51.31
CA ASP A 133 -1.47 30.50 51.62
C ASP A 133 -2.21 31.80 51.25
N ASP A 134 -3.48 31.70 50.83
CA ASP A 134 -4.59 32.49 51.41
C ASP A 134 -5.94 32.12 50.76
N ASP A 135 -6.90 31.84 51.63
CA ASP A 135 -8.32 31.57 51.37
C ASP A 135 -8.99 32.66 50.52
N GLU A 136 -9.75 32.29 49.48
CA GLU A 136 -10.91 33.10 49.09
C GLU A 136 -12.07 32.21 48.62
N GLU A 137 -13.09 32.16 49.47
CA GLU A 137 -14.43 31.70 49.13
C GLU A 137 -14.95 32.42 47.87
N LEU A 138 -15.59 31.69 46.94
CA LEU A 138 -16.76 32.24 46.26
C LEU A 138 -17.71 31.09 45.85
N ALA A 139 -18.82 31.04 46.57
CA ALA A 139 -20.01 30.28 46.26
C ALA A 139 -20.84 30.93 45.13
N LEU A 140 -21.70 30.09 44.54
CA LEU A 140 -22.83 30.36 43.64
C LEU A 140 -22.53 30.84 42.21
N ILE A 141 -23.13 30.13 41.25
CA ILE A 141 -24.31 30.62 40.49
C ILE A 141 -25.18 29.40 40.13
N THR A 142 -26.44 29.47 40.56
CA THR A 142 -27.60 28.75 40.01
C THR A 142 -28.13 29.53 38.82
#